data_AF-A0A4R0I5A1-F1
#
_entry.id   AF-A0A4R0I5A1-F1
#
_cell.length_a   1.000
_cell.length_b   1.000
_cell.length_c   1.000
_cell.angle_alpha   90.00
_cell.angle_beta   90.00
_cell.angle_gamma   90.00
#
_symmetry.space_group_name_H-M   'P 1'
#
loop_
_entity.id
_entity.type
_entity.pdbx_description
1 polymer ?
#
loop_
_entity_poly.entity_id
_entity_poly.type
_entity_poly.pdbx_seq_one_letter_code
_entity_poly.pdbx_strand_id
1 'polypeptide(L)' 'MTMGKDDFLHELDVEVEADIALDKAGTPPDDDADWVLDPYEAQVEAADLNSLHSAIEALETDSES' A
#
# COMPACT_ATOMS: atom_id res chain seq x y z
N MET A 1 5.21 -3.71 24.59
CA MET A 1 5.40 -2.31 24.21
C MET A 1 4.13 -1.87 23.53
N THR A 2 3.49 -0.80 23.99
CA THR A 2 2.39 -0.17 23.26
C THR A 2 3.02 0.76 22.24
N MET A 3 2.87 0.46 20.95
CA MET A 3 3.33 1.32 19.86
C MET A 3 2.57 2.64 19.90
N GLY A 4 3.25 3.76 19.68
CA GLY A 4 2.60 5.05 19.54
C GLY A 4 1.75 5.07 18.26
N LYS A 5 0.73 5.94 18.22
CA LYS A 5 -0.07 6.13 16.99
C LYS A 5 0.82 6.56 15.83
N ASP A 6 1.79 7.43 16.09
CA ASP A 6 2.70 7.95 15.06
C ASP A 6 3.67 6.87 14.57
N ASP A 7 4.20 6.05 15.48
CA ASP A 7 5.02 4.89 15.11
C ASP A 7 4.24 3.90 14.23
N PHE A 8 2.96 3.67 14.55
CA PHE A 8 2.08 2.79 13.77
C PHE A 8 1.76 3.36 12.39
N LEU A 9 1.47 4.65 12.28
CA LEU A 9 1.20 5.29 10.99
C LEU A 9 2.43 5.24 10.08
N HIS A 10 3.62 5.49 10.63
CA HIS A 10 4.86 5.42 9.87
C HIS A 10 5.19 4.01 9.38
N GLU A 11 4.98 2.98 10.22
CA GLU A 11 5.17 1.59 9.79
C GLU A 11 4.18 1.21 8.67
N LEU A 12 2.92 1.64 8.82
CA LEU A 12 1.88 1.40 7.82
C LEU A 12 2.18 2.12 6.49
N ASP A 13 2.73 3.33 6.54
CA ASP A 13 3.15 4.09 5.36
C ASP A 13 4.22 3.33 4.56
N VAL A 14 5.25 2.83 5.24
CA VAL A 14 6.33 2.02 4.65
C VAL A 14 5.81 0.74 4.00
N GLU A 15 4.84 0.07 4.63
CA GLU A 15 4.20 -1.13 4.07
C GLU A 15 3.42 -0.80 2.78
N VAL A 16 2.63 0.27 2.80
CA VAL A 16 1.82 0.68 1.64
C VAL A 16 2.71 1.15 0.48
N GLU A 17 3.80 1.87 0.75
CA GLU A 17 4.79 2.22 -0.28
C GLU A 17 5.41 0.98 -0.94
N ALA A 18 5.71 -0.05 -0.14
CA ALA A 18 6.25 -1.31 -0.65
C ALA A 18 5.23 -2.03 -1.55
N ASP A 19 3.96 -2.09 -1.16
CA ASP A 19 2.89 -2.70 -1.93
C ASP A 19 2.64 -1.95 -3.26
N ILE A 20 2.64 -0.61 -3.23
CA ILE A 20 2.56 0.22 -4.45
C ILE A 20 3.73 -0.06 -5.40
N ALA A 21 4.94 -0.25 -4.87
CA ALA A 21 6.11 -0.55 -5.66
C ALA A 21 6.04 -1.95 -6.29
N LEU A 22 5.52 -2.93 -5.55
CA LEU A 22 5.31 -4.30 -6.05
C LEU A 22 4.23 -4.35 -7.13
N ASP A 23 3.10 -3.68 -6.92
CA ASP A 23 2.01 -3.58 -7.90
C ASP A 23 2.51 -2.97 -9.23
N LYS A 24 3.27 -1.86 -9.14
CA LYS A 24 3.90 -1.22 -10.31
C LYS A 24 4.92 -2.10 -11.03
N ALA A 25 5.63 -2.96 -10.30
CA ALA A 25 6.61 -3.87 -10.89
C ALA A 25 5.95 -4.95 -11.75
N GLY A 26 4.63 -5.15 -11.63
CA GLY A 26 3.82 -6.00 -12.50
C GLY A 26 4.40 -7.41 -12.65
N THR A 27 5.06 -7.91 -11.60
CA THR A 27 5.79 -9.19 -11.63
C THR A 27 4.92 -10.25 -10.97
N PRO A 28 4.24 -11.11 -11.75
CA PRO A 28 3.61 -12.29 -11.18
C PRO A 28 4.70 -13.17 -10.56
N PRO A 29 4.43 -13.87 -9.46
CA PRO A 29 5.35 -14.88 -8.96
C PRO A 29 5.63 -15.94 -10.04
N ASP A 30 6.88 -16.41 -10.14
CA ASP A 30 7.38 -17.42 -11.08
C ASP A 30 6.69 -18.81 -10.96
N ASP A 31 5.63 -18.94 -10.14
CA ASP A 31 4.89 -20.18 -10.00
C ASP A 31 3.94 -20.36 -11.20
N ASP A 32 3.89 -21.58 -11.73
CA ASP A 32 3.13 -22.01 -12.92
C ASP A 32 1.60 -21.95 -12.74
N ALA A 33 1.11 -20.95 -12.02
CA ALA A 33 -0.30 -20.67 -11.85
C ALA A 33 -0.77 -19.77 -13.00
N ASP A 34 -1.75 -20.26 -13.77
CA ASP A 34 -2.53 -19.54 -14.82
C ASP A 34 -3.33 -18.33 -14.26
N TRP A 35 -2.81 -17.64 -13.25
CA TRP A 35 -3.46 -16.52 -12.58
C TRP A 35 -3.08 -15.24 -13.33
N VAL A 36 -3.63 -15.12 -14.54
CA VAL A 36 -3.63 -13.85 -15.26
C VAL A 36 -4.45 -12.87 -14.43
N LEU A 37 -3.79 -11.87 -13.83
CA LEU A 37 -4.46 -10.80 -13.11
C LEU A 37 -5.43 -10.07 -14.06
N ASP A 38 -6.67 -9.84 -13.60
CA ASP A 38 -7.61 -8.99 -14.35
C ASP A 38 -7.08 -7.55 -14.36
N PRO A 39 -6.87 -6.93 -15.54
CA PRO A 39 -6.40 -5.54 -15.61
C PRO A 39 -7.33 -4.55 -14.91
N TYR A 40 -8.62 -4.84 -14.77
CA TYR A 40 -9.54 -4.02 -14.00
C TYR A 40 -9.28 -4.15 -12.50
N GLU A 41 -9.11 -5.36 -11.99
CA GLU A 41 -8.79 -5.60 -10.58
C GLU A 41 -7.45 -4.95 -10.20
N ALA A 42 -6.42 -5.08 -11.05
CA ALA A 42 -5.13 -4.41 -10.86
C ALA A 42 -5.26 -2.87 -10.75
N GLN A 43 -6.10 -2.25 -11.60
CA GLN A 43 -6.32 -0.81 -11.55
C GLN A 43 -7.08 -0.36 -10.30
N VAL A 44 -8.02 -1.18 -9.81
CA VAL A 44 -8.77 -0.91 -8.58
C VAL A 44 -7.84 -1.01 -7.38
N GLU A 45 -7.05 -2.08 -7.29
CA GLU A 45 -6.07 -2.28 -6.23
C GLU A 45 -5.04 -1.14 -6.17
N ALA A 46 -4.50 -0.73 -7.32
CA ALA A 46 -3.63 0.43 -7.40
C ALA A 46 -4.33 1.71 -6.88
N ALA A 47 -5.59 1.94 -7.25
CA ALA A 47 -6.33 3.12 -6.79
C ALA A 47 -6.57 3.09 -5.28
N ASP A 48 -6.90 1.92 -4.72
CA ASP A 48 -7.15 1.74 -3.29
C ASP A 48 -5.87 1.93 -2.47
N LEU A 49 -4.73 1.38 -2.91
CA LEU A 49 -3.43 1.57 -2.26
C LEU A 49 -3.00 3.06 -2.25
N ASN A 50 -3.17 3.76 -3.37
CA ASN A 50 -2.86 5.19 -3.42
C ASN A 50 -3.82 6.02 -2.54
N SER A 51 -5.09 5.63 -2.46
CA SER A 51 -6.05 6.29 -1.56
C SER A 51 -5.69 6.05 -0.09
N LEU A 52 -5.21 4.86 0.26
CA LEU A 52 -4.78 4.52 1.62
C LEU A 52 -3.53 5.33 2.01
N HIS A 53 -2.53 5.38 1.12
CA HIS A 53 -1.33 6.19 1.32
C HIS A 53 -1.67 7.65 1.63
N SER A 54 -2.50 8.29 0.80
CA SER A 54 -2.92 9.68 1.05
C SER A 54 -3.70 9.87 2.35
N ALA A 55 -4.44 8.85 2.82
CA ALA A 55 -5.12 8.91 4.11
C ALA A 55 -4.13 8.82 5.29
N ILE A 56 -3.08 8.02 5.16
CA ILE A 56 -2.00 7.91 6.15
C ILE A 56 -1.25 9.24 6.24
N GLU A 57 -0.79 9.79 5.11
CA GLU A 57 -0.10 11.09 5.03
C GLU A 57 -0.92 12.22 5.71
N ALA A 58 -2.24 12.24 5.49
CA ALA A 58 -3.13 13.21 6.11
C ALA A 58 -3.22 13.03 7.63
N LEU A 59 -3.30 11.79 8.11
CA LEU A 59 -3.36 11.49 9.55
C LEU A 59 -2.05 11.75 10.28
N GLU A 60 -0.92 11.57 9.61
CA GLU A 60 0.40 11.94 10.14
C GLU A 60 0.52 13.46 10.26
N THR A 61 0.19 14.20 9.21
CA THR A 61 0.20 15.67 9.21
C THR A 61 -0.72 16.26 10.29
N ASP A 62 -1.91 15.67 10.49
CA ASP A 62 -2.85 16.07 11.55
C ASP A 62 -2.32 15.75 12.96
N SER A 63 -1.46 14.72 13.11
CA SER A 63 -0.87 14.33 14.40
C SER A 63 0.34 15.19 14.77
N GLU A 64 0.99 15.82 13.79
CA GLU A 64 2.09 16.78 13.98
C GLU A 64 1.63 18.23 14.29
N SER A 65 0.32 18.52 14.18
CA SER A 65 -0.27 19.87 14.31
C SER A 65 -0.67 20.29 15.73
#